data_AF-A0A0V1KKW5-F1
#
_entry.id   AF-A0A0V1KKW5-F1
#
_cell.length_a   1.000
_cell.length_b   1.000
_cell.length_c   1.000
_cell.angle_alpha   90.00
_cell.angle_beta   90.00
_cell.angle_gamma   90.00
#
_symmetry.space_group_name_H-M   'P 1'
#
loop_
_entity.id
_entity.type
_entity.pdbx_description
1 polymer ?
#
loop_
_entity_poly.entity_id
_entity_poly.type
_entity_poly.pdbx_seq_one_letter_code
_entity_poly.pdbx_strand_id
1 'polypeptide(L)'
;MELKEELIDLQTNEELKPKFKNGYHSFWLQKQISNLYPGLWRMVRKFLLAFPSPYLVERGFSVVTDFVTKKRNRLQIDKRGDLRLLSKP
;
A
#
# COMPACT_ATOMS: atom_id res chain seq x y z
N MET A 1 -18.26 -25.63 0.82
CA MET A 1 -19.07 -25.72 2.05
C MET A 1 -18.40 -24.89 3.16
N GLU A 2 -17.07 -25.02 3.28
CA GLU A 2 -16.18 -24.30 4.21
C GLU A 2 -16.40 -22.78 4.38
N LEU A 3 -16.57 -22.01 3.29
CA LEU A 3 -16.71 -20.55 3.39
C LEU A 3 -17.98 -20.09 4.15
N LYS A 4 -19.08 -20.84 4.03
CA LYS A 4 -20.32 -20.49 4.74
C LYS A 4 -20.20 -20.82 6.22
N GLU A 5 -19.53 -21.92 6.55
CA GLU A 5 -19.27 -22.33 7.92
C GLU A 5 -18.32 -21.34 8.62
N GLU A 6 -17.21 -20.96 7.96
CA GLU A 6 -16.31 -19.91 8.46
C GLU A 6 -17.05 -18.59 8.72
N LEU A 7 -18.02 -18.23 7.87
CA LEU A 7 -18.81 -17.00 8.04
C LEU A 7 -19.77 -17.10 9.23
N ILE A 8 -20.40 -18.25 9.43
CA ILE A 8 -21.31 -18.50 10.55
C ILE A 8 -20.53 -18.46 11.87
N ASP A 9 -19.36 -19.10 11.93
CA ASP A 9 -18.48 -19.08 13.10
C ASP A 9 -18.01 -17.66 13.43
N LEU A 10 -17.57 -16.91 12.41
CA LEU A 10 -17.15 -15.52 12.59
C LEU A 10 -18.29 -14.64 13.15
N GLN A 11 -19.52 -14.84 12.66
CA GLN A 11 -20.70 -14.07 13.07
C GLN A 11 -21.19 -14.44 14.48
N THR A 12 -21.02 -15.71 14.86
CA THR A 12 -21.42 -16.25 16.17
C THR A 12 -20.41 -15.86 17.26
N ASN A 13 -19.15 -15.60 16.89
CA ASN A 13 -18.10 -15.26 17.84
C ASN A 13 -18.22 -13.83 18.37
N GLU A 14 -18.82 -13.69 19.55
CA GLU A 14 -19.09 -12.40 20.19
C GLU A 14 -17.83 -11.64 20.60
N GLU A 15 -16.71 -12.32 20.82
CA GLU A 15 -15.43 -11.70 21.15
C GLU A 15 -14.79 -10.98 19.95
N LEU A 16 -15.10 -11.43 18.73
CA LEU A 16 -14.59 -10.85 17.50
C LEU A 16 -15.41 -9.63 17.05
N LYS A 17 -16.68 -9.53 17.44
CA LYS A 17 -17.56 -8.37 17.15
C LYS A 17 -16.96 -7.02 17.60
N PRO A 18 -16.49 -6.84 18.84
CA PRO A 18 -15.89 -5.56 19.26
C PRO A 18 -14.53 -5.31 18.56
N LYS A 19 -13.75 -6.36 18.30
CA LYS A 19 -12.47 -6.24 17.57
C LYS A 19 -12.68 -5.78 16.13
N PHE A 20 -13.76 -6.22 15.49
CA PHE A 20 -14.16 -5.76 14.16
C PHE A 20 -14.58 -4.28 14.16
N LYS A 21 -15.30 -3.83 15.19
CA LYS A 21 -15.68 -2.41 15.36
C LYS A 21 -14.47 -1.48 15.54
N ASN A 22 -13.38 -1.96 16.12
CA ASN A 22 -12.15 -1.20 16.29
C ASN A 22 -11.35 -0.99 15.00
N GLY A 23 -11.74 -1.60 13.88
CA GLY A 23 -11.14 -1.35 12.58
C GLY A 23 -11.11 -2.59 11.69
N TYR A 24 -11.73 -2.48 10.52
CA TYR A 24 -11.79 -3.56 9.55
C TYR A 24 -10.39 -4.03 9.09
N HIS A 25 -9.51 -3.09 8.75
CA HIS A 25 -8.16 -3.42 8.26
C HIS A 25 -7.31 -4.09 9.34
N SER A 26 -7.32 -3.53 10.55
CA SER A 26 -6.52 -4.03 11.67
C SER A 26 -7.02 -5.40 12.16
N PHE A 27 -8.31 -5.69 12.04
CA PHE A 27 -8.89 -7.00 12.33
C PHE A 27 -8.33 -8.08 11.39
N TRP A 28 -8.50 -7.89 10.08
CA TRP A 28 -8.14 -8.91 9.10
C TRP A 28 -6.62 -9.09 8.92
N LEU A 29 -5.82 -8.07 9.21
CA LEU A 29 -4.35 -8.16 9.15
C LEU A 29 -3.73 -9.02 10.28
N GLN A 30 -4.51 -9.49 11.24
CA GLN A 30 -4.00 -10.33 12.33
C GLN A 30 -3.71 -11.75 11.85
N LYS A 31 -2.48 -12.23 12.10
CA LYS A 31 -2.04 -13.58 11.71
C LYS A 31 -2.93 -14.69 12.28
N GLN A 32 -3.47 -14.49 13.48
CA GLN A 32 -4.42 -15.43 14.11
C GLN A 32 -5.72 -15.58 13.31
N ILE A 33 -6.27 -14.48 12.79
CA ILE A 33 -7.52 -14.49 12.01
C ILE A 33 -7.30 -15.12 10.63
N SER A 34 -6.14 -14.85 10.02
CA SER A 34 -5.73 -15.51 8.77
C SER A 34 -5.61 -17.03 8.90
N ASN A 35 -5.24 -17.55 10.08
CA ASN A 35 -5.10 -18.98 10.31
C ASN A 35 -6.43 -19.65 10.67
N LEU A 36 -7.29 -18.94 11.42
CA LEU A 36 -8.62 -19.44 11.82
C LEU A 36 -9.62 -19.46 10.67
N TYR A 37 -9.55 -18.48 9.77
CA TYR A 37 -10.50 -18.35 8.65
C TYR A 37 -9.75 -18.19 7.31
N PRO A 38 -9.05 -19.25 6.85
CA PRO A 38 -8.21 -19.18 5.66
C PRO A 38 -9.03 -18.94 4.37
N GLY A 39 -10.26 -19.48 4.28
CA GLY A 39 -11.16 -19.27 3.15
C GLY A 39 -11.59 -17.82 3.03
N LEU A 40 -12.08 -17.23 4.12
CA LEU A 40 -12.50 -15.84 4.20
C LEU A 40 -11.32 -14.88 3.98
N TRP A 41 -10.16 -15.16 4.58
CA TRP A 41 -8.97 -14.35 4.40
C TRP A 41 -8.55 -14.27 2.92
N ARG A 42 -8.63 -15.37 2.16
CA ARG A 42 -8.31 -15.35 0.72
C ARG A 42 -9.19 -14.40 -0.09
N MET A 43 -10.46 -14.24 0.29
CA MET A 43 -11.38 -13.28 -0.33
C MET A 43 -11.07 -11.86 0.13
N VAL A 44 -11.04 -11.64 1.45
CA VAL A 44 -10.81 -10.33 2.06
C VAL A 44 -9.47 -9.74 1.63
N ARG A 45 -8.44 -10.56 1.49
CA ARG A 45 -7.12 -10.16 0.99
C ARG A 45 -7.22 -9.48 -0.38
N LYS A 46 -8.07 -9.95 -1.29
CA LYS A 46 -8.25 -9.30 -2.60
C LYS A 46 -8.88 -7.92 -2.47
N PHE A 47 -9.82 -7.75 -1.54
CA PHE A 47 -10.44 -6.46 -1.25
C PHE A 47 -9.49 -5.49 -0.52
N LEU A 48 -8.66 -6.00 0.40
CA LEU A 48 -7.66 -5.21 1.11
C LEU A 48 -6.48 -4.79 0.21
N LEU A 49 -6.12 -5.62 -0.77
CA LEU A 49 -5.07 -5.32 -1.77
C LEU A 49 -5.59 -4.53 -2.97
N ALA A 50 -6.91 -4.45 -3.17
CA ALA A 50 -7.46 -3.62 -4.23
C ALA A 50 -7.13 -2.16 -3.91
N PHE A 51 -6.31 -1.53 -4.76
CA PHE A 51 -5.97 -0.13 -4.61
C PHE A 51 -7.25 0.71 -4.67
N PRO A 52 -7.44 1.69 -3.77
CA PRO A 52 -8.71 2.40 -3.65
C PRO A 52 -9.10 3.16 -4.92
N SER A 53 -8.13 3.55 -5.76
CA SER A 53 -8.34 3.89 -7.16
C SER A 53 -7.02 3.94 -7.96
N PRO A 54 -7.05 3.78 -9.29
CA PRO A 54 -5.90 4.01 -10.17
C PRO A 54 -5.27 5.41 -9.97
N TYR A 55 -6.08 6.42 -9.65
CA TYR A 55 -5.61 7.78 -9.40
C TYR A 55 -4.65 7.87 -8.20
N LEU A 56 -4.85 7.07 -7.15
CA LEU A 56 -3.90 7.04 -6.03
C LEU A 56 -2.55 6.43 -6.43
N VAL A 57 -2.57 5.45 -7.34
CA VAL A 57 -1.37 4.83 -7.90
C VAL A 57 -0.64 5.83 -8.79
N GLU A 58 -1.35 6.49 -9.72
CA GLU A 58 -0.81 7.54 -10.59
C GLU A 58 -0.23 8.70 -9.79
N ARG A 59 -0.93 9.18 -8.76
CA ARG A 59 -0.45 10.26 -7.90
C ARG A 59 0.77 9.84 -7.07
N GLY A 60 0.81 8.60 -6.58
CA GLY A 60 1.98 8.05 -5.91
C GLY A 60 3.20 7.99 -6.83
N PHE A 61 3.04 7.48 -8.05
CA PHE A 61 4.11 7.46 -9.05
C PHE A 61 4.52 8.86 -9.50
N SER A 62 3.57 9.78 -9.66
CA SER A 62 3.82 11.18 -10.01
C SER A 62 4.75 11.87 -8.98
N VAL A 63 4.52 11.65 -7.68
CA VAL A 63 5.39 12.19 -6.63
C VAL A 63 6.81 11.60 -6.72
N VAL A 64 6.93 10.30 -6.99
CA VAL A 64 8.24 9.65 -7.18
C VAL A 64 8.95 10.17 -8.41
N THR A 65 8.26 10.36 -9.54
CA THR A 65 8.85 10.93 -10.76
C THR A 65 9.24 12.38 -10.58
N ASP A 66 8.43 13.18 -9.88
CA ASP A 66 8.73 14.56 -9.54
C ASP A 66 9.96 14.65 -8.64
N PHE A 67 10.08 13.76 -7.67
CA PHE A 67 11.25 13.68 -6.81
C PHE A 67 12.50 13.27 -7.61
N VAL A 68 12.40 12.29 -8.51
CA VAL A 68 13.52 11.83 -9.34
C VAL A 68 13.96 12.93 -10.33
N THR A 69 13.04 13.64 -10.96
CA THR A 69 13.33 14.68 -11.96
C THR A 69 13.77 16.00 -11.33
N LYS A 70 13.02 16.53 -10.35
CA LYS A 70 13.34 17.82 -9.71
C LYS A 70 14.52 17.74 -8.74
N LYS A 71 14.70 16.63 -8.02
CA LYS A 71 15.81 16.51 -7.05
C LYS A 71 17.15 16.17 -7.72
N ARG A 72 17.16 15.54 -8.90
CA ARG A 72 18.38 15.37 -9.71
C ARG A 72 18.80 16.66 -10.44
N ASN A 73 17.87 17.51 -10.85
CA ASN A 73 18.18 18.82 -11.46
C ASN A 73 18.68 19.88 -10.46
N ARG A 74 18.56 19.66 -9.14
CA ARG A 74 19.14 20.55 -8.12
C ARG A 74 20.63 20.31 -7.85
N LEU A 75 21.23 19.26 -8.41
CA LEU A 75 22.66 18.98 -8.21
C LEU A 75 23.58 19.66 -9.23
N GLN A 76 23.09 20.29 -10.31
CA GLN A 76 23.98 20.75 -11.39
C GLN A 76 23.64 22.07 -12.12
N ILE A 77 22.91 23.04 -11.53
CA ILE A 77 22.67 24.31 -12.25
C ILE A 77 23.08 25.56 -11.47
N ASP A 78 22.91 25.62 -10.15
CA ASP A 78 23.20 26.85 -9.40
C ASP A 78 24.63 26.93 -8.82
N LYS A 79 25.42 25.84 -8.84
CA LYS A 79 26.78 25.83 -8.28
C LYS A 79 27.92 25.44 -9.23
N ARG A 80 27.62 25.16 -10.50
CA ARG A 80 28.66 24.85 -11.49
C ARG A 80 28.64 25.93 -12.56
N GLY A 81 29.13 27.11 -12.17
CA GLY A 81 29.61 28.09 -13.12
C GLY A 81 30.50 27.38 -14.12
N ASP A 82 29.98 27.27 -15.34
CA ASP A 82 30.66 27.23 -16.62
C ASP A 82 32.15 26.80 -16.58
N LEU A 83 32.43 25.51 -16.34
CA LEU A 83 33.76 24.95 -16.61
C LEU A 83 33.89 24.70 -18.11
N ARG A 84 33.93 25.79 -18.89
CA ARG A 84 34.41 25.75 -20.28
C ARG A 84 35.88 25.40 -20.22
N LEU A 85 36.21 24.14 -20.48
CA LEU A 85 37.58 23.75 -20.83
C LEU A 85 37.88 24.40 -22.18
N LEU A 86 38.48 25.59 -22.12
CA LEU A 86 39.17 26.20 -23.24
C LEU A 86 40.34 25.29 -23.65
N SER A 87 40.07 24.31 -24.48
CA SER A 87 41.07 23.72 -25.37
C SER A 87 41.36 24.77 -26.44
N LYS A 88 42.32 25.66 -26.19
CA LYS A 88 42.92 26.47 -27.24
C LYS A 88 43.97 25.64 -28.00
N PRO A 89 44.11 25.86 -29.32
CA PRO A 89 44.92 25.04 -30.24
C PRO A 89 46.43 25.13 -29.96
#